data_AF-L1LEK3-F1
#
_entry.id   AF-L1LEK3-F1
#
_cell.length_a   1.000
_cell.length_b   1.000
_cell.length_c   1.000
_cell.angle_alpha   90.00
_cell.angle_beta   90.00
_cell.angle_gamma   90.00
#
_symmetry.space_group_name_H-M   'P 1'
#
loop_
_entity.id
_entity.type
_entity.pdbx_description
1 polymer ?
#
loop_
_entity_poly.entity_id
_entity_poly.type
_entity_poly.pdbx_seq_one_letter_code
_entity_poly.pdbx_strand_id
1 'polypeptide(L)'
;MRIAHTLLAIFLIRWVRCGGNNGAKEALKGAEKRNPSESTDPENSLVSKVDGSLFDLEEGEEGGFKVLKLKAKEGTSTNKVLYDGRVVWKGKDPKDACSIAIFYLGEKEPLGALYRFKRDGRLMEGYRSFSGGNWTSVNKDELTKLVKEAHSTPVTQSDGRVENDPSLESDTGTIDLNNPDSSQCQEFDYYYDDNLTRLIVPLSGRSIKKLKDDANHIWSLGNGETLQHAKAYLDKDKKPEVVFVVVKKSSGISRKYYLKNDIGWVETLLSFPDRINLIKTETKNKTDVTIDIGSEKDTEQCYLIPTELLGLQVKMFVPKLDYLVKEVKNGSESLWKAAEGKDERCLSSEIYTKGNSNPLLLITLKDKEFKSEYFEREGGEWKGINKTEFDKKKNAMQTA
;
A
#
# COMPACT_ATOMS: atom_id res chain seq x y z
N MET A 1 25.45 35.68 13.15
CA MET A 1 24.67 35.85 11.91
C MET A 1 24.57 34.47 11.27
N ARG A 2 23.38 33.85 11.31
CA ARG A 2 23.15 32.42 11.05
C ARG A 2 22.95 32.18 9.55
N ILE A 3 23.76 31.31 8.97
CA ILE A 3 23.50 30.72 7.64
C ILE A 3 22.86 29.35 7.91
N ALA A 4 21.57 29.24 7.66
CA ALA A 4 20.82 28.00 7.77
C ALA A 4 21.01 27.20 6.48
N HIS A 5 21.54 25.98 6.59
CA HIS A 5 21.53 24.99 5.52
C HIS A 5 20.28 24.13 5.67
N THR A 6 19.34 24.32 4.76
CA THR A 6 18.13 23.51 4.63
C THR A 6 18.48 22.26 3.84
N LEU A 7 18.65 21.12 4.52
CA LEU A 7 18.75 19.81 3.87
C LEU A 7 17.33 19.26 3.64
N LEU A 8 16.96 19.11 2.37
CA LEU A 8 15.70 18.54 1.92
C LEU A 8 15.67 17.02 2.19
N ALA A 9 14.62 16.57 2.88
CA ALA A 9 14.30 15.15 3.05
C ALA A 9 13.89 14.52 1.70
N ILE A 10 14.64 13.50 1.27
CA ILE A 10 14.30 12.65 0.14
C ILE A 10 13.64 11.40 0.72
N PHE A 11 12.33 11.23 0.55
CA PHE A 11 11.64 9.98 0.80
C PHE A 11 12.12 8.91 -0.20
N LEU A 12 13.07 8.06 0.22
CA LEU A 12 13.46 6.85 -0.50
C LEU A 12 12.79 5.64 0.14
N ILE A 13 11.61 5.27 -0.35
CA ILE A 13 11.15 3.88 -0.23
C ILE A 13 11.83 3.11 -1.35
N ARG A 14 13.04 2.62 -1.05
CA ARG A 14 13.85 1.81 -1.97
C ARG A 14 13.27 0.39 -2.02
N TRP A 15 12.87 -0.03 -3.21
CA TRP A 15 12.47 -1.40 -3.51
C TRP A 15 13.61 -2.39 -3.32
N VAL A 16 13.22 -3.58 -2.87
CA VAL A 16 13.97 -4.82 -3.00
C VAL A 16 14.18 -5.09 -4.50
N ARG A 17 15.43 -5.00 -4.96
CA ARG A 17 15.88 -5.66 -6.20
C ARG A 17 16.81 -6.78 -5.79
N CYS A 18 16.38 -8.02 -6.06
CA CYS A 18 17.28 -9.16 -6.14
C CYS A 18 18.32 -8.89 -7.24
N GLY A 19 19.58 -9.10 -6.91
CA GLY A 19 20.70 -8.93 -7.83
C GLY A 19 20.74 -9.98 -8.92
N GLY A 20 21.21 -9.56 -10.08
CA GLY A 20 21.79 -10.41 -11.11
C GLY A 20 23.05 -9.73 -11.59
N ASN A 21 24.19 -10.14 -11.03
CA ASN A 21 25.51 -9.84 -11.58
C ASN A 21 25.69 -10.72 -12.83
N ASN A 22 26.31 -10.21 -13.90
CA ASN A 22 27.05 -11.04 -14.85
C ASN A 22 27.95 -10.15 -15.72
N GLY A 23 29.25 -10.33 -15.57
CA GLY A 23 30.25 -9.98 -16.57
C GLY A 23 30.74 -11.24 -17.29
N ALA A 24 30.99 -11.06 -18.59
CA ALA A 24 31.84 -11.85 -19.50
C ALA A 24 31.28 -13.14 -20.17
N LYS A 25 30.89 -12.94 -21.44
CA LYS A 25 31.39 -13.55 -22.69
C LYS A 25 31.27 -15.06 -22.99
N GLU A 26 30.75 -15.25 -24.21
CA GLU A 26 31.07 -16.22 -25.28
C GLU A 26 30.25 -17.53 -25.42
N ALA A 27 29.33 -17.45 -26.41
CA ALA A 27 29.08 -18.35 -27.54
C ALA A 27 28.78 -19.84 -27.30
N LEU A 28 27.58 -20.28 -27.73
CA LEU A 28 27.40 -21.14 -28.92
C LEU A 28 25.93 -21.29 -29.31
N LYS A 29 25.74 -21.58 -30.61
CA LYS A 29 24.52 -21.60 -31.43
C LYS A 29 23.58 -22.76 -31.10
N GLY A 30 22.29 -22.58 -31.40
CA GLY A 30 21.34 -23.68 -31.61
C GLY A 30 19.90 -23.18 -31.69
N ALA A 31 19.39 -22.99 -32.91
CA ALA A 31 18.01 -22.61 -33.17
C ALA A 31 17.09 -23.83 -33.12
N GLU A 32 15.91 -23.69 -32.50
CA GLU A 32 14.74 -24.49 -32.87
C GLU A 32 13.46 -23.65 -32.72
N LYS A 33 12.78 -23.47 -33.87
CA LYS A 33 11.51 -22.77 -34.01
C LYS A 33 10.37 -23.61 -33.42
N ARG A 34 9.51 -23.01 -32.58
CA ARG A 34 8.08 -23.35 -32.51
C ARG A 34 7.24 -22.07 -32.39
N ASN A 35 6.09 -22.13 -33.04
CA ASN A 35 5.28 -21.02 -33.57
C ASN A 35 4.77 -19.98 -32.55
N PRO A 36 4.45 -18.75 -33.01
CA PRO A 36 3.87 -17.70 -32.18
C PRO A 36 2.37 -17.94 -31.95
N SER A 37 1.92 -17.78 -30.70
CA SER A 37 0.50 -17.63 -30.39
C SER A 37 0.05 -16.22 -30.75
N GLU A 38 -0.85 -16.17 -31.73
CA GLU A 38 -1.90 -15.17 -31.96
C GLU A 38 -1.59 -13.69 -31.68
N SER A 39 -1.37 -12.99 -32.80
CA SER A 39 -1.31 -11.55 -32.97
C SER A 39 -2.63 -10.87 -32.57
N THR A 40 -2.58 -10.01 -31.56
CA THR A 40 -3.50 -8.86 -31.44
C THR A 40 -2.83 -7.63 -32.07
N ASP A 41 -3.56 -6.98 -32.96
CA ASP A 41 -3.18 -5.81 -33.75
C ASP A 41 -2.37 -4.74 -32.95
N PRO A 42 -1.16 -4.33 -33.38
CA PRO A 42 -0.34 -3.35 -32.67
C PRO A 42 -0.94 -1.93 -32.65
N GLU A 43 -1.87 -1.62 -33.55
CA GLU A 43 -2.40 -0.26 -33.75
C GLU A 43 -3.39 0.20 -32.68
N ASN A 44 -3.85 -0.68 -31.77
CA ASN A 44 -4.89 -0.34 -30.80
C ASN A 44 -4.50 -0.52 -29.32
N SER A 45 -3.22 -0.74 -29.02
CA SER A 45 -2.74 -0.88 -27.64
C SER A 45 -2.69 0.49 -26.95
N LEU A 46 -3.32 0.63 -25.77
CA LEU A 46 -3.47 1.92 -25.07
C LEU A 46 -2.12 2.55 -24.71
N VAL A 47 -1.11 1.71 -24.48
CA VAL A 47 0.27 2.11 -24.19
C VAL A 47 0.96 2.83 -25.36
N SER A 48 0.52 2.64 -26.61
CA SER A 48 1.11 3.32 -27.78
C SER A 48 0.79 4.82 -27.81
N LYS A 49 -0.25 5.24 -27.08
CA LYS A 49 -0.72 6.63 -27.01
C LYS A 49 0.09 7.49 -26.04
N VAL A 50 1.04 6.91 -25.30
CA VAL A 50 1.82 7.62 -24.27
C VAL A 50 3.30 7.31 -24.41
N ASP A 51 4.14 8.17 -23.82
CA ASP A 51 5.60 8.02 -23.91
C ASP A 51 6.12 6.95 -22.93
N GLY A 52 6.18 5.71 -23.40
CA GLY A 52 6.73 4.59 -22.65
C GLY A 52 8.25 4.66 -22.41
N SER A 53 8.97 5.64 -22.98
CA SER A 53 10.39 5.84 -22.66
C SER A 53 10.56 6.50 -21.29
N LEU A 54 9.68 7.45 -20.95
CA LEU A 54 9.71 8.24 -19.72
C LEU A 54 8.96 7.58 -18.55
N PHE A 55 7.96 6.76 -18.87
CA PHE A 55 7.06 6.18 -17.88
C PHE A 55 7.07 4.65 -17.92
N ASP A 56 7.00 4.03 -16.76
CA ASP A 56 6.49 2.66 -16.62
C ASP A 56 4.97 2.71 -16.79
N LEU A 57 4.44 1.84 -17.66
CA LEU A 57 3.04 1.83 -18.07
C LEU A 57 2.33 0.63 -17.48
N GLU A 58 1.14 0.86 -16.92
CA GLU A 58 0.28 -0.19 -16.37
C GLU A 58 -1.16 0.06 -16.83
N GLU A 59 -1.72 -0.89 -17.56
CA GLU A 59 -3.16 -0.93 -17.84
C GLU A 59 -3.89 -1.60 -16.67
N GLY A 60 -5.06 -1.10 -16.31
CA GLY A 60 -5.86 -1.65 -15.22
C GLY A 60 -7.30 -1.19 -15.27
N GLU A 61 -7.99 -1.38 -14.16
CA GLU A 61 -9.39 -0.98 -13.99
C GLU A 61 -9.56 -0.26 -12.64
N GLU A 62 -10.18 0.92 -12.64
CA GLU A 62 -10.51 1.68 -11.41
C GLU A 62 -11.96 2.17 -11.51
N GLY A 63 -12.79 1.80 -10.54
CA GLY A 63 -14.20 2.18 -10.52
C GLY A 63 -14.93 1.77 -11.81
N GLY A 64 -14.62 0.58 -12.34
CA GLY A 64 -15.17 0.01 -13.58
C GLY A 64 -14.78 0.71 -14.88
N PHE A 65 -13.79 1.61 -14.85
CA PHE A 65 -13.19 2.20 -16.05
C PHE A 65 -11.84 1.58 -16.34
N LYS A 66 -11.54 1.35 -17.62
CA LYS A 66 -10.18 1.07 -18.06
C LYS A 66 -9.32 2.27 -17.72
N VAL A 67 -8.20 2.03 -17.05
CA VAL A 67 -7.22 3.06 -16.74
C VAL A 67 -5.87 2.74 -17.33
N LEU A 68 -5.19 3.79 -17.79
CA LEU A 68 -3.78 3.73 -18.17
C LEU A 68 -2.97 4.55 -17.17
N LYS A 69 -2.11 3.87 -16.43
CA LYS A 69 -1.27 4.43 -15.37
C LYS A 69 0.14 4.62 -15.89
N LEU A 70 0.67 5.83 -15.69
CA LEU A 70 2.02 6.23 -16.04
C LEU A 70 2.75 6.56 -14.74
N LYS A 71 3.86 5.87 -14.48
CA LYS A 71 4.76 6.18 -13.36
C LYS A 71 6.12 6.58 -13.90
N ALA A 72 6.62 7.76 -13.53
CA ALA A 72 7.91 8.23 -14.04
C ALA A 72 9.03 7.27 -13.64
N LYS A 73 9.87 6.88 -14.60
CA LYS A 73 11.00 5.98 -14.35
C LYS A 73 12.06 6.67 -13.48
N GLU A 74 12.77 5.89 -12.68
CA GLU A 74 13.88 6.39 -11.88
C GLU A 74 14.94 7.04 -12.78
N GLY A 75 15.39 8.25 -12.41
CA GLY A 75 16.36 9.03 -13.19
C GLY A 75 15.78 9.80 -14.37
N THR A 76 14.49 9.65 -14.68
CA THR A 76 13.80 10.47 -15.69
C THR A 76 13.04 11.62 -15.06
N SER A 77 12.82 12.69 -15.82
CA SER A 77 11.97 13.82 -15.43
C SER A 77 11.30 14.36 -16.67
N THR A 78 10.04 14.75 -16.54
CA THR A 78 9.32 15.43 -17.61
C THR A 78 8.43 16.52 -17.05
N ASN A 79 8.47 17.68 -17.71
CA ASN A 79 7.58 18.80 -17.42
C ASN A 79 6.31 18.76 -18.28
N LYS A 80 6.07 17.65 -18.98
CA LYS A 80 4.95 17.52 -19.92
C LYS A 80 4.39 16.09 -19.91
N VAL A 81 3.08 15.98 -19.91
CA VAL A 81 2.35 14.72 -20.08
C VAL A 81 1.54 14.82 -21.36
N LEU A 82 1.70 13.81 -22.22
CA LEU A 82 1.00 13.67 -23.47
C LEU A 82 0.10 12.44 -23.44
N TYR A 83 -1.03 12.53 -24.14
CA TYR A 83 -1.86 11.38 -24.50
C TYR A 83 -2.27 11.54 -25.96
N ASP A 84 -1.95 10.54 -26.77
CA ASP A 84 -2.18 10.49 -28.21
C ASP A 84 -1.64 11.75 -28.93
N GLY A 85 -0.40 12.12 -28.61
CA GLY A 85 0.26 13.33 -29.10
C GLY A 85 -0.27 14.65 -28.54
N ARG A 86 -1.41 14.65 -27.82
CA ARG A 86 -2.04 15.86 -27.26
C ARG A 86 -1.54 16.18 -25.86
N VAL A 87 -1.43 17.47 -25.56
CA VAL A 87 -0.95 17.94 -24.26
C VAL A 87 -2.05 17.81 -23.21
N VAL A 88 -1.83 16.92 -22.25
CA VAL A 88 -2.69 16.74 -21.08
C VAL A 88 -2.26 17.71 -19.98
N TRP A 89 -0.96 17.82 -19.78
CA TRP A 89 -0.37 18.75 -18.83
C TRP A 89 1.00 19.25 -19.30
N LYS A 90 1.28 20.50 -18.95
CA LYS A 90 2.59 21.13 -19.05
C LYS A 90 2.83 21.93 -17.77
N GLY A 91 3.97 21.71 -17.12
CA GLY A 91 4.40 22.45 -15.96
C GLY A 91 4.45 23.96 -16.23
N LYS A 92 4.13 24.75 -15.20
CA LYS A 92 4.28 26.21 -15.26
C LYS A 92 5.74 26.60 -15.06
N ASP A 93 6.44 25.85 -14.21
CA ASP A 93 7.89 25.97 -14.03
C ASP A 93 8.60 24.90 -14.87
N PRO A 94 9.69 25.23 -15.59
CA PRO A 94 10.50 24.23 -16.28
C PRO A 94 11.02 23.09 -15.40
N LYS A 95 11.17 23.31 -14.10
CA LYS A 95 11.57 22.32 -13.09
C LYS A 95 10.41 21.46 -12.57
N ASP A 96 9.17 21.79 -12.92
CA ASP A 96 8.03 20.95 -12.57
C ASP A 96 8.26 19.56 -13.19
N ALA A 97 8.18 18.52 -12.37
CA ALA A 97 8.43 17.15 -12.80
C ALA A 97 7.21 16.28 -12.51
N CYS A 98 6.56 15.75 -13.55
CA CYS A 98 5.49 14.77 -13.40
C CYS A 98 6.07 13.50 -12.77
N SER A 99 5.40 13.00 -11.73
CA SER A 99 5.73 11.73 -11.10
C SER A 99 4.76 10.62 -11.50
N ILE A 100 3.47 10.94 -11.63
CA ILE A 100 2.40 9.98 -11.92
C ILE A 100 1.35 10.66 -12.79
N ALA A 101 0.82 9.95 -13.78
CA ALA A 101 -0.42 10.30 -14.45
C ALA A 101 -1.33 9.06 -14.58
N ILE A 102 -2.63 9.25 -14.42
CA ILE A 102 -3.65 8.20 -14.57
C ILE A 102 -4.68 8.73 -15.55
N PHE A 103 -4.92 7.98 -16.61
CA PHE A 103 -5.96 8.27 -17.60
C PHE A 103 -7.16 7.38 -17.36
N TYR A 104 -8.34 7.98 -17.21
CA TYR A 104 -9.62 7.28 -17.16
C TYR A 104 -10.17 7.21 -18.58
N LEU A 105 -10.41 6.00 -19.08
CA LEU A 105 -10.76 5.74 -20.46
C LEU A 105 -12.20 5.23 -20.54
N GLY A 106 -13.05 5.94 -21.28
CA GLY A 106 -14.37 5.48 -21.67
C GLY A 106 -14.30 4.52 -22.86
N GLU A 107 -15.44 4.04 -23.32
CA GLU A 107 -15.50 3.05 -24.42
C GLU A 107 -14.93 3.59 -25.74
N LYS A 108 -15.11 4.88 -26.02
CA LYS A 108 -14.72 5.51 -27.29
C LYS A 108 -13.59 6.54 -27.15
N GLU A 109 -13.60 7.30 -26.06
CA GLU A 109 -12.66 8.39 -25.82
C GLU A 109 -12.22 8.43 -24.35
N PRO A 110 -11.07 9.07 -24.04
CA PRO A 110 -10.72 9.39 -22.66
C PRO A 110 -11.83 10.20 -21.98
N LEU A 111 -12.01 9.97 -20.69
CA LEU A 111 -12.94 10.73 -19.85
C LEU A 111 -12.21 11.86 -19.14
N GLY A 112 -11.03 11.54 -18.61
CA GLY A 112 -10.26 12.48 -17.83
C GLY A 112 -8.90 11.92 -17.43
N ALA A 113 -8.10 12.79 -16.82
CA ALA A 113 -6.77 12.44 -16.36
C ALA A 113 -6.48 13.10 -15.02
N LEU A 114 -5.89 12.33 -14.13
CA LEU A 114 -5.26 12.79 -12.90
C LEU A 114 -3.75 12.80 -13.12
N TYR A 115 -3.05 13.83 -12.68
CA TYR A 115 -1.58 13.84 -12.69
C TYR A 115 -1.02 14.49 -11.43
N ARG A 116 0.16 14.03 -11.01
CA ARG A 116 0.93 14.58 -9.90
C ARG A 116 2.30 15.01 -10.35
N PHE A 117 2.74 16.15 -9.84
CA PHE A 117 4.04 16.71 -10.17
C PHE A 117 4.70 17.37 -8.96
N LYS A 118 6.02 17.46 -8.95
CA LYS A 118 6.75 18.18 -7.92
C LYS A 118 6.99 19.62 -8.35
N ARG A 119 6.73 20.58 -7.47
CA ARG A 119 7.11 22.00 -7.61
C ARG A 119 7.75 22.45 -6.30
N ASP A 120 8.97 22.97 -6.38
CA ASP A 120 9.72 23.46 -5.22
C ASP A 120 9.76 22.46 -4.05
N GLY A 121 9.92 21.17 -4.38
CA GLY A 121 9.93 20.07 -3.40
C GLY A 121 8.56 19.64 -2.87
N ARG A 122 7.47 20.35 -3.20
CA ARG A 122 6.10 20.00 -2.82
C ARG A 122 5.44 19.15 -3.90
N LEU A 123 4.68 18.14 -3.49
CA LEU A 123 3.85 17.35 -4.38
C LEU A 123 2.54 18.10 -4.66
N MET A 124 2.26 18.31 -5.93
CA MET A 124 1.06 18.97 -6.45
C MET A 124 0.22 17.96 -7.24
N GLU A 125 -1.07 18.22 -7.33
CA GLU A 125 -2.04 17.41 -8.07
C GLU A 125 -2.81 18.28 -9.05
N GLY A 126 -3.19 17.71 -10.19
CA GLY A 126 -4.04 18.38 -11.16
C GLY A 126 -4.93 17.38 -11.89
N TYR A 127 -6.04 17.90 -12.41
CA TYR A 127 -7.09 17.11 -13.04
C TYR A 127 -7.44 17.70 -14.40
N ARG A 128 -7.72 16.82 -15.36
CA ARG A 128 -8.27 17.18 -16.67
C ARG A 128 -9.52 16.39 -16.97
N SER A 129 -10.49 17.03 -17.61
CA SER A 129 -11.53 16.34 -18.37
C SER A 129 -11.16 16.33 -19.85
N PHE A 130 -11.65 15.33 -20.57
CA PHE A 130 -11.56 15.27 -22.02
C PHE A 130 -12.95 15.41 -22.62
N SER A 131 -13.12 16.39 -23.51
CA SER A 131 -14.37 16.61 -24.23
C SER A 131 -14.10 17.30 -25.56
N GLY A 132 -14.78 16.87 -26.63
CA GLY A 132 -14.63 17.43 -27.96
C GLY A 132 -13.18 17.41 -28.46
N GLY A 133 -12.43 16.36 -28.13
CA GLY A 133 -11.01 16.22 -28.50
C GLY A 133 -10.02 17.00 -27.63
N ASN A 134 -10.47 17.76 -26.64
CA ASN A 134 -9.60 18.67 -25.88
C ASN A 134 -9.52 18.32 -24.39
N TRP A 135 -8.33 18.49 -23.83
CA TRP A 135 -8.08 18.36 -22.39
C TRP A 135 -8.28 19.72 -21.71
N THR A 136 -9.21 19.82 -20.76
CA THR A 136 -9.49 21.05 -20.02
C THR A 136 -9.20 20.90 -18.54
N SER A 137 -8.74 21.96 -17.87
CA SER A 137 -8.51 21.90 -16.41
C SER A 137 -9.83 21.79 -15.70
N VAL A 138 -9.92 20.85 -14.78
CA VAL A 138 -11.06 20.71 -13.88
C VAL A 138 -10.54 20.60 -12.45
N ASN A 139 -11.42 20.77 -11.49
CA ASN A 139 -11.13 20.41 -10.10
C ASN A 139 -11.39 18.91 -9.86
N LYS A 140 -11.07 18.44 -8.65
CA LYS A 140 -11.23 17.04 -8.27
C LYS A 140 -12.68 16.58 -8.37
N ASP A 141 -13.61 17.40 -7.90
CA ASP A 141 -15.03 17.06 -7.78
C ASP A 141 -15.66 16.96 -9.17
N GLU A 142 -15.27 17.83 -10.10
CA GLU A 142 -15.67 17.79 -11.50
C GLU A 142 -15.19 16.54 -12.23
N LEU A 143 -13.91 16.17 -12.09
CA LEU A 143 -13.40 14.91 -12.66
C LEU A 143 -14.14 13.71 -12.04
N THR A 144 -14.33 13.75 -10.72
CA THR A 144 -15.01 12.68 -9.98
C THR A 144 -16.47 12.55 -10.43
N LYS A 145 -17.18 13.67 -10.63
CA LYS A 145 -18.54 13.70 -11.17
C LYS A 145 -18.59 13.13 -12.60
N LEU A 146 -17.65 13.52 -13.47
CA LEU A 146 -17.58 13.02 -14.84
C LEU A 146 -17.41 11.49 -14.88
N VAL A 147 -16.51 10.96 -14.05
CA VAL A 147 -16.29 9.52 -13.91
C VAL A 147 -17.55 8.82 -13.37
N LYS A 148 -18.27 9.40 -12.39
CA LYS A 148 -19.54 8.83 -11.90
C LYS A 148 -20.66 8.81 -12.96
N GLU A 149 -20.84 9.91 -13.68
CA GLU A 149 -21.88 10.05 -14.70
C GLU A 149 -21.67 9.06 -15.85
N ALA A 150 -20.41 8.87 -16.26
CA ALA A 150 -20.03 7.86 -17.25
C ALA A 150 -20.27 6.41 -16.77
N HIS A 151 -20.41 6.19 -15.46
CA HIS A 151 -20.73 4.89 -14.86
C HIS A 151 -22.24 4.62 -14.77
N SER A 152 -23.06 5.66 -14.91
CA SER A 152 -24.52 5.62 -14.69
C SER A 152 -25.34 5.44 -15.97
N THR A 153 -24.71 5.16 -17.11
CA THR A 153 -25.43 4.80 -18.35
C THR A 153 -26.12 3.44 -18.19
N PRO A 154 -27.44 3.32 -18.39
CA PRO A 154 -28.17 2.09 -18.09
C PRO A 154 -27.87 1.03 -19.15
N VAL A 155 -27.36 -0.12 -18.72
CA VAL A 155 -27.50 -1.36 -19.48
C VAL A 155 -28.96 -1.80 -19.38
N THR A 156 -29.60 -1.94 -20.53
CA THR A 156 -30.97 -2.43 -20.71
C THR A 156 -31.21 -3.67 -19.85
N GLN A 157 -32.18 -3.56 -18.93
CA GLN A 157 -32.71 -4.67 -18.15
C GLN A 157 -33.25 -5.73 -19.11
N SER A 158 -32.74 -6.96 -18.98
CA SER A 158 -33.50 -8.14 -19.37
C SER A 158 -34.14 -8.71 -18.11
N ASP A 159 -35.45 -8.85 -18.17
CA ASP A 159 -36.30 -9.40 -17.12
C ASP A 159 -35.80 -10.76 -16.66
N GLY A 160 -35.56 -10.87 -15.35
CA GLY A 160 -35.28 -12.13 -14.66
C GLY A 160 -35.74 -12.01 -13.21
N ARG A 161 -36.92 -12.56 -12.95
CA ARG A 161 -37.65 -12.65 -11.67
C ARG A 161 -36.79 -12.61 -10.41
N VAL A 162 -37.16 -11.69 -9.51
CA VAL A 162 -36.82 -11.75 -8.08
C VAL A 162 -37.61 -12.89 -7.46
N GLU A 163 -36.93 -13.98 -7.11
CA GLU A 163 -37.38 -14.85 -6.03
C GLU A 163 -36.74 -14.37 -4.73
N ASN A 164 -37.60 -14.07 -3.76
CA ASN A 164 -37.20 -13.78 -2.38
C ASN A 164 -36.70 -15.07 -1.74
N ASP A 165 -35.44 -15.12 -1.33
CA ASP A 165 -34.93 -16.13 -0.40
C ASP A 165 -34.39 -15.44 0.87
N PRO A 166 -35.05 -15.57 2.03
CA PRO A 166 -34.54 -15.12 3.30
C PRO A 166 -33.64 -16.21 3.90
N SER A 167 -32.37 -16.23 3.51
CA SER A 167 -31.35 -17.00 4.24
C SER A 167 -30.07 -16.17 4.40
N LEU A 168 -29.74 -15.87 5.67
CA LEU A 168 -28.42 -15.48 6.14
C LEU A 168 -27.44 -16.66 5.91
N GLU A 169 -27.13 -16.98 4.66
CA GLU A 169 -25.97 -17.78 4.35
C GLU A 169 -24.76 -16.86 4.32
N SER A 170 -23.72 -17.22 5.09
CA SER A 170 -22.46 -16.51 5.05
C SER A 170 -21.94 -16.55 3.62
N ASP A 171 -21.78 -15.37 3.02
CA ASP A 171 -21.13 -15.23 1.71
C ASP A 171 -19.67 -15.67 1.84
N THR A 172 -19.45 -16.98 1.67
CA THR A 172 -18.16 -17.62 1.94
C THR A 172 -17.07 -16.96 1.09
N GLY A 173 -16.03 -16.42 1.76
CA GLY A 173 -14.96 -15.68 1.10
C GLY A 173 -15.17 -14.16 1.00
N THR A 174 -16.20 -13.61 1.64
CA THR A 174 -16.33 -12.15 1.82
C THR A 174 -16.09 -11.78 3.29
N ILE A 175 -15.23 -10.79 3.55
CA ILE A 175 -15.07 -10.19 4.89
C ILE A 175 -15.65 -8.78 4.88
N ASP A 176 -16.57 -8.53 5.81
CA ASP A 176 -17.02 -7.17 6.15
C ASP A 176 -16.10 -6.56 7.21
N LEU A 177 -15.53 -5.40 6.95
CA LEU A 177 -14.59 -4.77 7.87
C LEU A 177 -15.29 -4.22 9.13
N ASN A 178 -16.60 -3.95 9.10
CA ASN A 178 -17.34 -3.52 10.30
C ASN A 178 -17.73 -4.71 11.18
N ASN A 179 -17.92 -5.88 10.57
CA ASN A 179 -18.32 -7.10 11.26
C ASN A 179 -17.56 -8.31 10.71
N PRO A 180 -16.24 -8.44 11.00
CA PRO A 180 -15.43 -9.52 10.48
C PRO A 180 -15.89 -10.89 11.01
N ASP A 181 -16.05 -11.86 10.12
CA ASP A 181 -16.40 -13.22 10.51
C ASP A 181 -15.15 -13.95 11.07
N SER A 182 -15.19 -14.29 12.35
CA SER A 182 -14.13 -15.04 13.05
C SER A 182 -13.90 -16.44 12.47
N SER A 183 -14.84 -16.98 11.70
CA SER A 183 -14.68 -18.25 10.97
C SER A 183 -13.77 -18.12 9.73
N GLN A 184 -13.58 -16.90 9.24
CA GLN A 184 -12.82 -16.55 8.03
C GLN A 184 -11.48 -15.87 8.35
N CYS A 185 -11.40 -15.10 9.43
CA CYS A 185 -10.24 -14.27 9.75
C CYS A 185 -10.01 -14.08 11.25
N GLN A 186 -8.79 -13.68 11.60
CA GLN A 186 -8.46 -13.03 12.86
C GLN A 186 -8.60 -11.51 12.70
N GLU A 187 -9.06 -10.87 13.76
CA GLU A 187 -9.24 -9.42 13.86
C GLU A 187 -8.52 -8.89 15.09
N PHE A 188 -7.78 -7.80 14.93
CA PHE A 188 -7.11 -7.11 16.03
C PHE A 188 -7.27 -5.59 15.90
N ASP A 189 -7.91 -4.97 16.89
CA ASP A 189 -7.95 -3.51 17.01
C ASP A 189 -6.81 -3.03 17.91
N TYR A 190 -5.98 -2.12 17.41
CA TYR A 190 -4.85 -1.56 18.14
C TYR A 190 -4.53 -0.14 17.65
N TYR A 191 -3.77 0.60 18.44
CA TYR A 191 -3.32 1.93 18.04
C TYR A 191 -1.94 1.85 17.39
N TYR A 192 -1.79 2.44 16.20
CA TYR A 192 -0.51 2.58 15.52
C TYR A 192 -0.25 4.03 15.18
N ASP A 193 0.77 4.62 15.81
CA ASP A 193 1.09 6.05 15.67
C ASP A 193 -0.16 6.94 15.84
N ASP A 194 -0.94 6.66 16.88
CA ASP A 194 -2.15 7.37 17.28
C ASP A 194 -3.38 7.12 16.40
N ASN A 195 -3.28 6.22 15.42
CA ASN A 195 -4.42 5.80 14.61
C ASN A 195 -5.02 4.51 15.15
N LEU A 196 -6.32 4.52 15.43
CA LEU A 196 -7.03 3.26 15.66
C LEU A 196 -7.01 2.45 14.36
N THR A 197 -6.40 1.27 14.42
CA THR A 197 -6.17 0.40 13.28
C THR A 197 -6.72 -0.97 13.57
N ARG A 198 -7.51 -1.49 12.64
CA ARG A 198 -7.98 -2.88 12.63
C ARG A 198 -7.15 -3.71 11.67
N LEU A 199 -6.46 -4.72 12.16
CA LEU A 199 -5.76 -5.72 11.35
C LEU A 199 -6.68 -6.91 11.12
N ILE A 200 -6.91 -7.24 9.85
CA ILE A 200 -7.66 -8.41 9.39
C ILE A 200 -6.69 -9.39 8.75
N VAL A 201 -6.63 -10.61 9.27
CA VAL A 201 -5.77 -11.68 8.76
C VAL A 201 -6.60 -12.91 8.44
N PRO A 202 -6.74 -13.29 7.16
CA PRO A 202 -7.44 -14.52 6.78
C PRO A 202 -6.87 -15.74 7.49
N LEU A 203 -7.75 -16.64 7.95
CA LEU A 203 -7.31 -17.92 8.51
C LEU A 203 -6.71 -18.81 7.40
N SER A 204 -5.70 -19.58 7.76
CA SER A 204 -5.01 -20.48 6.82
C SER A 204 -6.01 -21.44 6.14
N GLY A 205 -5.93 -21.55 4.81
CA GLY A 205 -6.85 -22.35 4.00
C GLY A 205 -8.14 -21.64 3.59
N ARG A 206 -8.42 -20.41 4.07
CA ARG A 206 -9.55 -19.61 3.61
C ARG A 206 -9.21 -18.87 2.31
N SER A 207 -10.12 -18.94 1.34
CA SER A 207 -10.02 -18.18 0.10
C SER A 207 -10.90 -16.94 0.19
N ILE A 208 -10.31 -15.83 0.62
CA ILE A 208 -11.01 -14.55 0.69
C ILE A 208 -10.99 -13.90 -0.68
N LYS A 209 -12.18 -13.68 -1.22
CA LYS A 209 -12.45 -13.13 -2.55
C LYS A 209 -12.82 -11.64 -2.51
N LYS A 210 -13.33 -11.14 -1.39
CA LYS A 210 -13.86 -9.78 -1.30
C LYS A 210 -13.69 -9.17 0.09
N LEU A 211 -13.40 -7.88 0.12
CA LEU A 211 -13.53 -7.02 1.30
C LEU A 211 -14.63 -5.99 1.05
N LYS A 212 -15.45 -5.72 2.07
CA LYS A 212 -16.53 -4.74 2.04
C LYS A 212 -16.61 -3.94 3.34
N ASP A 213 -17.26 -2.78 3.28
CA ASP A 213 -17.66 -1.91 4.40
C ASP A 213 -19.19 -1.87 4.40
N ASP A 214 -19.82 -2.72 5.21
CA ASP A 214 -21.27 -2.96 5.22
C ASP A 214 -21.77 -3.44 3.82
N ALA A 215 -22.49 -2.58 3.10
CA ALA A 215 -22.95 -2.84 1.74
C ALA A 215 -21.93 -2.42 0.66
N ASN A 216 -20.93 -1.61 1.00
CA ASN A 216 -20.03 -0.98 0.05
C ASN A 216 -18.85 -1.90 -0.29
N HIS A 217 -18.62 -2.14 -1.58
CA HIS A 217 -17.45 -2.86 -2.05
C HIS A 217 -16.16 -2.06 -1.78
N ILE A 218 -15.08 -2.75 -1.38
CA ILE A 218 -13.74 -2.15 -1.20
C ILE A 218 -12.76 -2.80 -2.17
N TRP A 219 -12.62 -4.11 -2.09
CA TRP A 219 -11.62 -4.87 -2.83
C TRP A 219 -12.19 -6.20 -3.27
N SER A 220 -11.80 -6.65 -4.47
CA SER A 220 -12.04 -7.99 -4.98
C SER A 220 -10.73 -8.65 -5.40
N LEU A 221 -10.69 -9.98 -5.27
CA LEU A 221 -9.58 -10.82 -5.66
C LEU A 221 -9.32 -10.74 -7.17
N GLY A 222 -8.12 -10.32 -7.54
CA GLY A 222 -7.63 -10.42 -8.91
C GLY A 222 -7.18 -11.83 -9.28
N ASN A 223 -7.03 -12.11 -10.58
CA ASN A 223 -6.58 -13.41 -11.05
C ASN A 223 -5.18 -13.77 -10.50
N GLY A 224 -5.06 -14.95 -9.89
CA GLY A 224 -3.81 -15.43 -9.27
C GLY A 224 -3.37 -14.66 -8.03
N GLU A 225 -4.22 -13.78 -7.48
CA GLU A 225 -3.98 -13.12 -6.20
C GLU A 225 -4.46 -13.99 -5.03
N THR A 226 -3.96 -13.72 -3.84
CA THR A 226 -4.47 -14.22 -2.56
C THR A 226 -4.39 -13.08 -1.55
N LEU A 227 -5.45 -12.85 -0.78
CA LEU A 227 -5.41 -11.89 0.33
C LEU A 227 -4.47 -12.42 1.41
N GLN A 228 -3.55 -11.57 1.86
CA GLN A 228 -2.61 -11.92 2.94
C GLN A 228 -3.02 -11.27 4.25
N HIS A 229 -3.33 -9.97 4.23
CA HIS A 229 -3.95 -9.25 5.33
C HIS A 229 -4.49 -7.90 4.83
N ALA A 230 -5.35 -7.28 5.61
CA ALA A 230 -5.75 -5.90 5.43
C ALA A 230 -5.60 -5.12 6.75
N LYS A 231 -5.34 -3.81 6.64
CA LYS A 231 -5.40 -2.87 7.76
C LYS A 231 -6.44 -1.81 7.44
N ALA A 232 -7.46 -1.68 8.28
CA ALA A 232 -8.42 -0.58 8.20
C ALA A 232 -8.05 0.48 9.23
N TYR A 233 -7.87 1.72 8.79
CA TYR A 233 -7.68 2.87 9.66
C TYR A 233 -9.06 3.46 9.96
N LEU A 234 -9.40 3.49 11.24
CA LEU A 234 -10.74 3.79 11.71
C LEU A 234 -10.83 5.23 12.22
N ASP A 235 -11.98 5.86 12.00
CA ASP A 235 -12.33 7.12 12.63
C ASP A 235 -12.72 6.95 14.12
N LYS A 236 -13.12 8.05 14.75
CA LYS A 236 -13.58 8.10 16.15
C LYS A 236 -14.82 7.24 16.43
N ASP A 237 -15.62 6.98 15.40
CA ASP A 237 -16.86 6.18 15.47
C ASP A 237 -16.58 4.71 15.07
N LYS A 238 -15.29 4.35 14.96
CA LYS A 238 -14.77 3.03 14.56
C LYS A 238 -15.16 2.62 13.15
N LYS A 239 -15.44 3.58 12.27
CA LYS A 239 -15.74 3.33 10.86
C LYS A 239 -14.46 3.42 10.02
N PRO A 240 -14.28 2.50 9.04
CA PRO A 240 -13.09 2.51 8.20
C PRO A 240 -13.10 3.69 7.24
N GLU A 241 -11.99 4.42 7.17
CA GLU A 241 -11.76 5.59 6.29
C GLU A 241 -10.68 5.33 5.24
N VAL A 242 -9.66 4.54 5.62
CA VAL A 242 -8.58 4.10 4.73
C VAL A 242 -8.36 2.62 4.93
N VAL A 243 -8.21 1.86 3.85
CA VAL A 243 -7.92 0.42 3.91
C VAL A 243 -6.67 0.11 3.12
N PHE A 244 -5.69 -0.49 3.78
CA PHE A 244 -4.48 -1.02 3.19
C PHE A 244 -4.62 -2.53 3.00
N VAL A 245 -4.54 -3.01 1.77
CA VAL A 245 -4.70 -4.42 1.41
C VAL A 245 -3.37 -4.98 0.90
N VAL A 246 -2.93 -6.08 1.49
CA VAL A 246 -1.74 -6.81 1.03
C VAL A 246 -2.18 -8.10 0.36
N VAL A 247 -1.77 -8.26 -0.90
CA VAL A 247 -2.07 -9.45 -1.70
C VAL A 247 -0.79 -10.10 -2.18
N LYS A 248 -0.78 -11.42 -2.25
CA LYS A 248 0.31 -12.21 -2.83
C LYS A 248 -0.11 -12.72 -4.21
N LYS A 249 0.76 -12.52 -5.19
CA LYS A 249 0.67 -13.04 -6.56
C LYS A 249 1.95 -13.79 -6.92
N SER A 250 1.96 -14.48 -8.07
CA SER A 250 3.15 -15.20 -8.55
C SER A 250 4.38 -14.29 -8.70
N SER A 251 4.19 -13.02 -9.05
CA SER A 251 5.26 -12.01 -9.16
C SER A 251 5.67 -11.35 -7.83
N GLY A 252 5.09 -11.76 -6.70
CA GLY A 252 5.43 -11.27 -5.37
C GLY A 252 4.27 -10.61 -4.64
N ILE A 253 4.58 -9.63 -3.79
CA ILE A 253 3.59 -8.95 -2.94
C ILE A 253 3.13 -7.64 -3.58
N SER A 254 1.82 -7.48 -3.76
CA SER A 254 1.20 -6.22 -4.13
C SER A 254 0.53 -5.58 -2.92
N ARG A 255 0.51 -4.25 -2.92
CA ARG A 255 0.01 -3.41 -1.82
C ARG A 255 -0.95 -2.40 -2.44
N LYS A 256 -2.22 -2.48 -2.05
CA LYS A 256 -3.30 -1.63 -2.56
C LYS A 256 -3.81 -0.77 -1.41
N TYR A 257 -4.14 0.49 -1.68
CA TYR A 257 -4.78 1.37 -0.70
C TYR A 257 -6.15 1.76 -1.23
N TYR A 258 -7.14 1.85 -0.35
CA TYR A 258 -8.48 2.29 -0.66
C TYR A 258 -8.85 3.43 0.27
N LEU A 259 -9.48 4.46 -0.28
CA LEU A 259 -9.99 5.58 0.52
C LEU A 259 -11.49 5.69 0.35
N LYS A 260 -12.15 5.96 1.46
CA LYS A 260 -13.55 6.32 1.49
C LYS A 260 -13.73 7.75 1.02
N ASN A 261 -14.76 7.97 0.22
CA ASN A 261 -15.24 9.27 -0.21
C ASN A 261 -16.77 9.21 -0.39
N ASP A 262 -17.36 10.28 -0.89
CA ASP A 262 -18.82 10.40 -1.05
C ASP A 262 -19.44 9.39 -2.05
N ILE A 263 -18.64 8.60 -2.79
CA ILE A 263 -19.11 7.51 -3.67
C ILE A 263 -18.76 6.11 -3.20
N GLY A 264 -18.17 5.99 -2.02
CA GLY A 264 -17.68 4.73 -1.49
C GLY A 264 -16.16 4.65 -1.58
N TRP A 265 -15.65 3.48 -1.96
CA TRP A 265 -14.23 3.17 -1.85
C TRP A 265 -13.53 3.24 -3.19
N VAL A 266 -12.41 3.97 -3.23
CA VAL A 266 -11.60 4.13 -4.45
C VAL A 266 -10.19 3.64 -4.19
N GLU A 267 -9.70 2.73 -5.05
CA GLU A 267 -8.30 2.32 -5.05
C GLU A 267 -7.39 3.50 -5.36
N THR A 268 -6.27 3.59 -4.67
CA THR A 268 -5.25 4.58 -4.96
C THR A 268 -3.86 3.94 -4.93
N LEU A 269 -3.00 4.45 -5.81
CA LEU A 269 -1.58 4.12 -5.82
C LEU A 269 -0.77 4.89 -4.77
N LEU A 270 -1.42 5.78 -4.02
CA LEU A 270 -0.76 6.74 -3.17
C LEU A 270 -1.07 6.40 -1.72
N SER A 271 -0.03 6.11 -0.95
CA SER A 271 -0.16 6.15 0.51
C SER A 271 -0.58 7.58 0.86
N PHE A 272 -1.69 7.75 1.57
CA PHE A 272 -2.08 9.05 2.11
C PHE A 272 -1.81 9.10 3.61
N PRO A 273 -0.57 9.45 4.02
CA PRO A 273 -0.33 9.93 5.37
C PRO A 273 -1.34 11.01 5.76
N ASP A 274 -1.75 11.89 4.84
CA ASP A 274 -2.63 13.01 5.17
C ASP A 274 -4.01 12.59 5.70
N ARG A 275 -4.66 11.60 5.08
CA ARG A 275 -5.97 11.12 5.56
C ARG A 275 -5.86 10.33 6.85
N ILE A 276 -4.85 9.47 6.96
CA ILE A 276 -4.55 8.74 8.19
C ILE A 276 -4.24 9.75 9.32
N ASN A 277 -3.43 10.77 9.06
CA ASN A 277 -3.08 11.81 10.04
C ASN A 277 -4.30 12.62 10.51
N LEU A 278 -5.32 12.82 9.67
CA LEU A 278 -6.55 13.54 10.03
C LEU A 278 -7.46 12.76 10.97
N ILE A 279 -7.35 11.42 11.01
CA ILE A 279 -8.15 10.54 11.87
C ILE A 279 -7.39 10.05 13.10
N LYS A 280 -6.23 10.66 13.39
CA LYS A 280 -5.49 10.39 14.62
C LYS A 280 -6.31 10.73 15.84
N THR A 281 -6.21 9.88 16.85
CA THR A 281 -6.78 10.15 18.16
C THR A 281 -5.89 11.15 18.90
N GLU A 282 -6.48 12.27 19.29
CA GLU A 282 -5.78 13.29 20.07
C GLU A 282 -5.55 12.81 21.50
N THR A 283 -4.29 12.90 21.96
CA THR A 283 -3.89 12.57 23.33
C THR A 283 -3.10 13.72 23.91
N LYS A 284 -3.47 14.21 25.10
CA LYS A 284 -2.81 15.38 25.71
C LYS A 284 -1.57 15.00 26.52
N ASN A 285 -1.60 13.88 27.22
CA ASN A 285 -0.52 13.44 28.10
C ASN A 285 -0.25 11.96 27.84
N LYS A 286 0.97 11.63 27.45
CA LYS A 286 1.40 10.23 27.32
C LYS A 286 2.49 9.92 28.32
N THR A 287 2.50 8.69 28.80
CA THR A 287 3.46 8.21 29.79
C THR A 287 4.62 7.51 29.09
N ASP A 288 5.85 7.92 29.42
CA ASP A 288 7.05 7.23 28.95
C ASP A 288 7.17 5.87 29.63
N VAL A 289 7.41 4.82 28.85
CA VAL A 289 7.48 3.43 29.34
C VAL A 289 8.55 2.60 28.64
N THR A 290 8.86 1.46 29.25
CA THR A 290 9.68 0.39 28.67
C THR A 290 8.79 -0.79 28.30
N ILE A 291 9.00 -1.38 27.13
CA ILE A 291 8.33 -2.65 26.75
C ILE A 291 9.33 -3.80 26.73
N ASP A 292 8.86 -4.98 27.16
CA ASP A 292 9.62 -6.23 27.15
C ASP A 292 9.08 -7.17 26.06
N ILE A 293 9.89 -7.43 25.04
CA ILE A 293 9.53 -8.33 23.93
C ILE A 293 9.61 -9.82 24.30
N GLY A 294 10.07 -10.14 25.52
CA GLY A 294 9.98 -11.47 26.11
C GLY A 294 8.62 -11.74 26.79
N SER A 295 7.72 -10.75 26.83
CA SER A 295 6.36 -10.97 27.37
C SER A 295 5.55 -11.91 26.48
N GLU A 296 4.83 -12.84 27.11
CA GLU A 296 3.96 -13.82 26.45
C GLU A 296 2.47 -13.43 26.50
N LYS A 297 2.15 -12.22 26.98
CA LYS A 297 0.80 -11.67 27.04
C LYS A 297 0.79 -10.15 26.91
N ASP A 298 -0.40 -9.61 26.63
CA ASP A 298 -0.67 -8.18 26.74
C ASP A 298 -0.28 -7.64 28.11
N THR A 299 0.21 -6.40 28.11
CA THR A 299 0.45 -5.64 29.33
C THR A 299 -0.51 -4.45 29.39
N GLU A 300 -0.48 -3.70 30.49
CA GLU A 300 -1.21 -2.43 30.57
C GLU A 300 -0.77 -1.48 29.44
N GLN A 301 0.54 -1.46 29.12
CA GLN A 301 1.16 -0.50 28.22
C GLN A 301 1.24 -0.94 26.76
N CYS A 302 1.10 -2.24 26.48
CA CYS A 302 1.42 -2.82 25.17
C CYS A 302 0.46 -3.95 24.79
N TYR A 303 0.02 -3.94 23.53
CA TYR A 303 -0.64 -5.08 22.89
C TYR A 303 0.41 -6.09 22.43
N LEU A 304 0.15 -7.37 22.66
CA LEU A 304 0.83 -8.50 22.03
C LEU A 304 -0.13 -9.13 21.03
N ILE A 305 0.15 -8.97 19.73
CA ILE A 305 -0.65 -9.52 18.64
C ILE A 305 0.11 -10.70 18.01
N PRO A 306 -0.21 -11.95 18.38
CA PRO A 306 0.31 -13.14 17.71
C PRO A 306 -0.54 -13.46 16.47
N THR A 307 0.09 -13.50 15.29
CA THR A 307 -0.60 -13.78 14.02
C THR A 307 0.37 -14.39 13.00
N GLU A 308 -0.15 -14.91 11.90
CA GLU A 308 0.66 -15.27 10.73
C GLU A 308 0.59 -14.13 9.68
N LEU A 309 1.73 -13.64 9.20
CA LEU A 309 1.77 -12.65 8.11
C LEU A 309 2.74 -13.14 7.03
N LEU A 310 2.24 -13.28 5.80
CA LEU A 310 3.03 -13.70 4.64
C LEU A 310 3.77 -15.04 4.87
N GLY A 311 3.12 -15.99 5.56
CA GLY A 311 3.69 -17.31 5.85
C GLY A 311 4.73 -17.34 6.98
N LEU A 312 4.81 -16.27 7.78
CA LEU A 312 5.67 -16.18 8.96
C LEU A 312 4.82 -16.03 10.21
N GLN A 313 5.18 -16.73 11.28
CA GLN A 313 4.63 -16.44 12.60
C GLN A 313 5.21 -15.11 13.08
N VAL A 314 4.33 -14.19 13.48
CA VAL A 314 4.69 -12.85 13.93
C VAL A 314 4.12 -12.59 15.31
N LYS A 315 4.97 -12.14 16.23
CA LYS A 315 4.54 -11.49 17.48
C LYS A 315 4.76 -9.99 17.33
N MET A 316 3.68 -9.21 17.31
CA MET A 316 3.75 -7.75 17.24
C MET A 316 3.52 -7.17 18.63
N PHE A 317 4.49 -6.43 19.15
CA PHE A 317 4.40 -5.64 20.36
C PHE A 317 4.10 -4.19 19.97
N VAL A 318 2.89 -3.72 20.24
CA VAL A 318 2.43 -2.38 19.84
C VAL A 318 2.00 -1.58 21.07
N PRO A 319 2.58 -0.40 21.32
CA PRO A 319 2.21 0.41 22.48
C PRO A 319 0.74 0.82 22.43
N LYS A 320 0.07 0.85 23.58
CA LYS A 320 -1.29 1.41 23.67
C LYS A 320 -1.23 2.94 23.58
N LEU A 321 -2.36 3.55 23.24
CA LEU A 321 -2.50 4.96 22.87
C LEU A 321 -1.84 5.93 23.86
N ASP A 322 -1.96 5.68 25.17
CA ASP A 322 -1.52 6.60 26.22
C ASP A 322 -0.03 6.47 26.59
N TYR A 323 0.73 5.64 25.88
CA TYR A 323 2.12 5.34 26.21
C TYR A 323 3.09 5.72 25.09
N LEU A 324 4.28 6.17 25.50
CA LEU A 324 5.42 6.45 24.64
C LEU A 324 6.54 5.49 25.01
N VAL A 325 6.89 4.58 24.13
CA VAL A 325 7.95 3.61 24.42
C VAL A 325 9.32 4.25 24.20
N LYS A 326 10.04 4.44 25.31
CA LYS A 326 11.40 5.00 25.33
C LYS A 326 12.49 3.94 25.43
N GLU A 327 12.12 2.69 25.67
CA GLU A 327 13.06 1.57 25.73
C GLU A 327 12.37 0.27 25.33
N VAL A 328 13.07 -0.57 24.57
CA VAL A 328 12.67 -1.92 24.21
C VAL A 328 13.71 -2.87 24.76
N LYS A 329 13.27 -3.85 25.55
CA LYS A 329 14.14 -4.84 26.19
C LYS A 329 13.66 -6.27 25.95
N ASN A 330 14.52 -7.24 26.20
CA ASN A 330 14.21 -8.65 26.30
C ASN A 330 14.67 -9.16 27.67
N GLY A 331 13.75 -9.23 28.64
CA GLY A 331 14.07 -9.49 30.03
C GLY A 331 14.92 -8.37 30.65
N SER A 332 16.21 -8.66 30.88
CA SER A 332 17.20 -7.68 31.39
C SER A 332 18.02 -7.02 30.29
N GLU A 333 17.99 -7.53 29.07
CA GLU A 333 18.77 -7.03 27.94
C GLU A 333 18.08 -5.82 27.29
N SER A 334 18.69 -4.64 27.31
CA SER A 334 18.20 -3.47 26.57
C SER A 334 18.60 -3.57 25.11
N LEU A 335 17.62 -3.68 24.21
CA LEU A 335 17.84 -3.79 22.76
C LEU A 335 17.86 -2.43 22.08
N TRP A 336 17.03 -1.51 22.57
CA TRP A 336 16.98 -0.13 22.08
C TRP A 336 16.52 0.82 23.18
N LYS A 337 17.07 2.05 23.19
CA LYS A 337 16.69 3.10 24.13
C LYS A 337 16.73 4.46 23.43
N ALA A 338 15.69 5.26 23.62
CA ALA A 338 15.61 6.63 23.12
C ALA A 338 16.71 7.49 23.73
N ALA A 339 17.30 8.37 22.92
CA ALA A 339 18.22 9.37 23.42
C ALA A 339 17.50 10.40 24.30
N GLU A 340 18.17 10.84 25.36
CA GLU A 340 17.62 11.82 26.31
C GLU A 340 17.26 13.15 25.61
N GLY A 341 16.09 13.70 25.95
CA GLY A 341 15.59 14.95 25.37
C GLY A 341 15.16 14.87 23.90
N LYS A 342 14.99 13.66 23.32
CA LYS A 342 14.45 13.46 21.98
C LYS A 342 13.00 12.95 22.03
N ASP A 343 12.24 13.31 21.00
CA ASP A 343 10.86 12.84 20.78
C ASP A 343 10.82 11.42 20.20
N GLU A 344 11.99 10.79 20.04
CA GLU A 344 12.15 9.43 19.55
C GLU A 344 11.40 8.45 20.45
N ARG A 345 10.67 7.53 19.80
CA ARG A 345 9.86 6.50 20.46
C ARG A 345 9.74 5.27 19.58
N CYS A 346 9.54 4.11 20.19
CA CYS A 346 9.15 2.90 19.47
C CYS A 346 7.64 2.91 19.16
N LEU A 347 7.28 2.59 17.91
CA LEU A 347 5.91 2.44 17.44
C LEU A 347 5.46 0.98 17.39
N SER A 348 6.37 0.06 17.08
CA SER A 348 6.13 -1.37 17.12
C SER A 348 7.44 -2.14 17.21
N SER A 349 7.40 -3.32 17.80
CA SER A 349 8.46 -4.32 17.74
C SER A 349 7.87 -5.63 17.22
N GLU A 350 8.46 -6.21 16.18
CA GLU A 350 7.90 -7.37 15.48
C GLU A 350 8.92 -8.49 15.43
N ILE A 351 8.61 -9.62 16.05
CA ILE A 351 9.43 -10.83 16.01
C ILE A 351 8.86 -11.77 14.95
N TYR A 352 9.69 -12.15 13.98
CA TYR A 352 9.38 -13.08 12.91
C TYR A 352 10.03 -14.44 13.17
N THR A 353 9.27 -15.52 13.06
CA THR A 353 9.77 -16.89 13.18
C THR A 353 9.19 -17.81 12.11
N LYS A 354 9.97 -18.83 11.72
CA LYS A 354 9.50 -19.92 10.86
C LYS A 354 10.40 -21.15 11.02
N GLY A 355 9.80 -22.29 11.36
CA GLY A 355 10.50 -23.56 11.51
C GLY A 355 11.76 -23.42 12.39
N ASN A 356 12.90 -23.87 11.86
CA ASN A 356 14.20 -23.84 12.54
C ASN A 356 15.05 -22.60 12.20
N SER A 357 14.52 -21.62 11.47
CA SER A 357 15.27 -20.38 11.20
C SER A 357 15.42 -19.54 12.47
N ASN A 358 16.56 -18.86 12.59
CA ASN A 358 16.79 -17.88 13.65
C ASN A 358 15.68 -16.81 13.64
N PRO A 359 15.10 -16.47 14.82
CA PRO A 359 14.15 -15.37 14.93
C PRO A 359 14.75 -14.04 14.45
N LEU A 360 13.94 -13.22 13.78
CA LEU A 360 14.33 -11.86 13.38
C LEU A 360 13.45 -10.84 14.09
N LEU A 361 14.03 -9.75 14.55
CA LEU A 361 13.32 -8.64 15.21
C LEU A 361 13.45 -7.37 14.39
N LEU A 362 12.32 -6.71 14.14
CA LEU A 362 12.23 -5.36 13.60
C LEU A 362 11.66 -4.44 14.67
N ILE A 363 12.40 -3.39 15.05
CA ILE A 363 11.89 -2.31 15.90
C ILE A 363 11.63 -1.11 14.99
N THR A 364 10.37 -0.64 14.91
CA THR A 364 10.00 0.57 14.17
C THR A 364 9.99 1.75 15.11
N LEU A 365 10.75 2.79 14.78
CA LEU A 365 10.94 3.98 15.58
C LEU A 365 10.38 5.20 14.86
N LYS A 366 9.95 6.19 15.64
CA LYS A 366 9.54 7.49 15.13
C LYS A 366 10.15 8.61 15.96
N ASP A 367 10.81 9.52 15.26
CA ASP A 367 11.21 10.84 15.74
C ASP A 367 10.57 11.87 14.78
N LYS A 368 11.39 12.68 14.09
CA LYS A 368 10.94 13.49 12.93
C LYS A 368 10.61 12.62 11.71
N GLU A 369 11.33 11.52 11.56
CA GLU A 369 11.17 10.54 10.48
C GLU A 369 11.04 9.14 11.07
N PHE A 370 10.57 8.20 10.25
CA PHE A 370 10.57 6.79 10.60
C PHE A 370 11.97 6.23 10.50
N LYS A 371 12.38 5.45 11.50
CA LYS A 371 13.61 4.67 11.48
C LYS A 371 13.29 3.23 11.86
N SER A 372 14.26 2.35 11.64
CA SER A 372 14.11 0.95 12.00
C SER A 372 15.44 0.37 12.47
N GLU A 373 15.37 -0.42 13.53
CA GLU A 373 16.48 -1.25 14.01
C GLU A 373 16.16 -2.73 13.73
N TYR A 374 17.19 -3.50 13.37
CA TYR A 374 17.04 -4.89 12.91
C TYR A 374 17.97 -5.79 13.71
N PHE A 375 17.45 -6.94 14.15
CA PHE A 375 18.21 -7.91 14.92
C PHE A 375 17.92 -9.33 14.44
N GLU A 376 18.90 -10.22 14.62
CA GLU A 376 18.75 -11.67 14.52
C GLU A 376 19.04 -12.29 15.88
N ARG A 377 18.24 -13.28 16.28
CA ARG A 377 18.51 -14.06 17.49
C ARG A 377 19.36 -15.27 17.16
N GLU A 378 20.61 -15.27 17.59
CA GLU A 378 21.57 -16.34 17.36
C GLU A 378 22.24 -16.72 18.69
N GLY A 379 22.30 -18.01 19.01
CA GLY A 379 22.89 -18.47 20.27
C GLY A 379 22.15 -18.01 21.53
N GLY A 380 20.88 -17.61 21.40
CA GLY A 380 20.05 -17.11 22.50
C GLY A 380 20.04 -15.58 22.67
N GLU A 381 20.97 -14.88 22.02
CA GLU A 381 21.18 -13.43 22.12
C GLU A 381 20.71 -12.70 20.87
N TRP A 382 20.31 -11.42 21.01
CA TRP A 382 19.95 -10.57 19.87
C TRP A 382 21.16 -9.82 19.36
N LYS A 383 21.49 -10.04 18.08
CA LYS A 383 22.59 -9.34 17.40
C LYS A 383 22.03 -8.35 16.40
N GLY A 384 22.46 -7.10 16.49
CA GLY A 384 22.10 -6.06 15.53
C GLY A 384 22.64 -6.41 14.13
N ILE A 385 21.77 -6.29 13.13
CA ILE A 385 22.10 -6.51 11.72
C ILE A 385 21.63 -5.32 10.88
N ASN A 386 22.12 -5.20 9.66
CA ASN A 386 21.64 -4.16 8.76
C ASN A 386 20.36 -4.59 8.03
N LYS A 387 19.63 -3.60 7.48
CA LYS A 387 18.40 -3.82 6.72
C LYS A 387 18.53 -4.85 5.59
N THR A 388 19.61 -4.77 4.80
CA THR A 388 19.81 -5.66 3.64
C THR A 388 19.92 -7.12 4.07
N GLU A 389 20.62 -7.37 5.17
CA GLU A 389 20.75 -8.70 5.74
C GLU A 389 19.42 -9.19 6.32
N PHE A 390 18.72 -8.34 7.08
CA PHE A 390 17.39 -8.65 7.60
C PHE A 390 16.41 -9.02 6.48
N ASP A 391 16.33 -8.21 5.42
CA ASP A 391 15.44 -8.45 4.29
C ASP A 391 15.78 -9.78 3.59
N LYS A 392 17.08 -10.07 3.40
CA LYS A 392 17.52 -11.34 2.80
C LYS A 392 17.10 -12.54 3.66
N LYS A 393 17.33 -12.50 4.97
CA LYS A 393 16.98 -13.58 5.90
C LYS A 393 15.46 -13.76 5.99
N LYS A 394 14.70 -12.66 6.12
CA LYS A 394 13.23 -12.69 6.17
C LYS A 394 12.63 -13.26 4.87
N ASN A 395 13.15 -12.85 3.71
CA ASN A 395 12.71 -13.41 2.43
C ASN A 395 13.02 -14.91 2.34
N ALA A 396 14.20 -15.35 2.79
CA ALA A 396 14.56 -16.76 2.83
C ALA A 396 13.61 -17.57 3.74
N MET A 397 13.22 -17.03 4.90
CA MET A 397 12.20 -17.64 5.75
C MET A 397 10.88 -17.77 5.00
N GLN A 398 10.42 -16.76 4.27
CA GLN A 398 9.14 -16.82 3.54
C GLN A 398 9.12 -17.90 2.45
N THR A 399 10.26 -18.21 1.85
CA THR A 399 10.41 -19.18 0.76
C THR A 399 10.79 -20.59 1.20
N ALA A 400 11.31 -20.76 2.42
CA ALA A 400 11.62 -22.06 3.02
C ALA A 400 10.34 -22.84 3.35
#